data_AF-A0A2A5BZF1-F1
#
_entry.id   AF-A0A2A5BZF1-F1
#
_cell.length_a   1.000
_cell.length_b   1.000
_cell.length_c   1.000
_cell.angle_alpha   90.00
_cell.angle_beta   90.00
_cell.angle_gamma   90.00
#
_symmetry.space_group_name_H-M   'P 1'
#
loop_
_entity.id
_entity.type
_entity.pdbx_description
1 polymer ?
#
loop_
_entity_poly.entity_id
_entity_poly.type
_entity_poly.pdbx_seq_one_letter_code
_entity_poly.pdbx_strand_id
1 'polypeptide(L)'
;MVEKLSPPDELNHITHGGFYGWPFSNGFGTPDPDYGNHASKPQQAENHPVYGFRPHNAALGIVFNRSSKLPADYQRSAFVALHGSWNRSTPDGYKVVSLHWNEDGAITERDLLTGFLTGRGRILGRPAELAQSKDGSLYISDDHADTLYRPYPTRKPELNSPSKLALLA
;
A
#
# COMPACT_ATOMS: atom_id res chain seq x y z
N MET A 1 16.13 5.28 -19.88
CA MET A 1 14.74 4.88 -19.58
C MET A 1 14.13 6.00 -18.78
N VAL A 2 12.96 6.50 -19.17
CA VAL A 2 12.24 7.55 -18.43
C VAL A 2 11.59 6.91 -17.21
N GLU A 3 11.76 7.50 -16.03
CA GLU A 3 11.12 7.00 -14.82
C GLU A 3 9.60 7.19 -14.95
N LYS A 4 8.85 6.09 -14.85
CA LYS A 4 7.39 6.13 -14.93
C LYS A 4 6.84 6.56 -13.57
N LEU A 5 6.63 7.87 -13.45
CA LEU A 5 6.15 8.55 -12.23
C LEU A 5 4.63 8.82 -12.27
N SER A 6 3.90 8.11 -13.14
CA SER A 6 2.44 8.18 -13.23
C SER A 6 1.85 6.95 -13.94
N PRO A 7 0.56 6.65 -13.74
CA PRO A 7 -0.34 7.24 -12.73
C PRO A 7 -0.03 6.73 -11.31
N PRO A 8 -0.50 7.41 -10.24
CA PRO A 8 -0.46 6.83 -8.90
C PRO A 8 -1.33 5.58 -8.84
N ASP A 9 -1.04 4.67 -7.90
CA ASP A 9 -2.06 3.69 -7.49
C ASP A 9 -2.99 4.39 -6.48
N GLU A 10 -4.23 3.91 -6.34
CA GLU A 10 -5.30 4.69 -5.71
C GLU A 10 -5.93 3.97 -4.51
N LEU A 11 -6.24 4.74 -3.47
CA LEU A 11 -7.25 4.38 -2.48
C LEU A 11 -8.49 5.24 -2.73
N ASN A 12 -9.60 4.61 -3.09
CA ASN A 12 -10.86 5.27 -3.38
C ASN A 12 -11.87 5.05 -2.24
N HIS A 13 -12.60 6.11 -1.86
CA HIS A 13 -13.78 5.96 -1.00
C HIS A 13 -15.00 5.63 -1.87
N ILE A 14 -15.45 4.37 -1.78
CA ILE A 14 -16.50 3.86 -2.65
C ILE A 14 -17.88 4.34 -2.19
N THR A 15 -18.60 4.98 -3.11
CA THR A 15 -19.97 5.46 -2.96
C THR A 15 -20.84 4.83 -4.04
N HIS A 16 -22.09 4.53 -3.70
CA HIS A 16 -23.00 3.87 -4.63
C HIS A 16 -23.25 4.76 -5.86
N GLY A 17 -23.02 4.20 -7.06
CA GLY A 17 -23.15 4.93 -8.33
C GLY A 17 -21.99 5.88 -8.64
N GLY A 18 -20.92 5.88 -7.83
CA GLY A 18 -19.75 6.71 -8.05
C GLY A 18 -18.97 6.34 -9.31
N PHE A 19 -18.36 7.35 -9.95
CA PHE A 19 -17.43 7.19 -11.07
C PHE A 19 -16.04 7.64 -10.62
N TYR A 20 -15.03 6.83 -10.90
CA TYR A 20 -13.66 6.98 -10.37
C TYR A 20 -12.64 7.16 -11.50
N GLY A 21 -13.05 7.82 -12.59
CA GLY A 21 -12.15 8.21 -13.67
C GLY A 21 -11.97 7.17 -14.77
N TRP A 22 -11.65 5.91 -14.45
CA TRP A 22 -11.32 4.91 -15.47
C TRP A 22 -12.49 4.65 -16.46
N PRO A 23 -12.24 4.56 -17.79
CA PRO A 23 -10.94 4.66 -18.48
C PRO A 23 -10.53 6.08 -18.90
N PHE A 24 -11.27 7.12 -18.53
CA PHE A 24 -11.12 8.47 -19.10
C PHE A 24 -10.16 9.38 -18.31
N SER A 25 -9.95 9.09 -17.03
CA SER A 25 -9.03 9.83 -16.16
C SER A 25 -8.31 8.85 -15.24
N ASN A 26 -7.08 9.20 -14.85
CA ASN A 26 -6.25 8.49 -13.89
C ASN A 26 -5.96 9.38 -12.67
N GLY A 27 -5.89 8.79 -11.48
CA GLY A 27 -5.54 9.45 -10.23
C GLY A 27 -6.48 10.61 -9.89
N PHE A 28 -5.91 11.77 -9.65
CA PHE A 28 -6.66 12.99 -9.28
C PHE A 28 -7.19 13.75 -10.51
N GLY A 29 -7.74 13.02 -11.50
CA GLY A 29 -8.36 13.61 -12.69
C GLY A 29 -7.42 13.88 -13.87
N THR A 30 -6.24 13.27 -13.91
CA THR A 30 -5.34 13.40 -15.08
C THR A 30 -5.97 12.69 -16.27
N PRO A 31 -6.24 13.35 -17.42
CA PRO A 31 -6.85 12.69 -18.56
C PRO A 31 -6.02 11.48 -19.00
N ASP A 32 -6.71 10.37 -19.27
CA ASP A 32 -6.06 9.21 -19.87
C ASP A 32 -5.54 9.57 -21.27
N PRO A 33 -4.31 9.18 -21.64
CA PRO A 33 -3.71 9.55 -22.94
C PRO A 33 -4.47 8.97 -24.14
N ASP A 34 -5.11 7.82 -23.97
CA ASP A 34 -5.78 7.10 -25.06
C ASP A 34 -7.28 7.43 -25.09
N TYR A 35 -7.91 7.57 -23.92
CA TYR A 35 -9.37 7.71 -23.79
C TYR A 35 -9.84 9.06 -23.23
N GLY A 36 -8.97 9.93 -22.75
CA GLY A 36 -9.36 11.14 -22.01
C GLY A 36 -10.25 12.12 -22.77
N ASN A 37 -10.17 12.13 -24.10
CA ASN A 37 -10.98 12.97 -24.98
C ASN A 37 -12.15 12.22 -25.65
N HIS A 38 -12.42 10.97 -25.24
CA HIS A 38 -13.43 10.16 -25.90
C HIS A 38 -14.85 10.69 -25.63
N ALA A 39 -15.67 10.76 -26.67
CA ALA A 39 -17.01 11.38 -26.61
C ALA A 39 -17.98 10.68 -25.63
N SER A 40 -17.69 9.44 -25.25
CA SER A 40 -18.49 8.67 -24.29
C SER A 40 -18.10 8.91 -22.82
N LYS A 41 -17.22 9.87 -22.52
CA LYS A 41 -16.84 10.21 -21.14
C LYS A 41 -18.11 10.57 -20.34
N PRO A 42 -18.31 10.00 -19.13
CA PRO A 42 -19.46 10.34 -18.29
C PRO A 42 -19.52 11.84 -18.01
N GLN A 43 -20.73 12.39 -18.01
CA GLN A 43 -20.96 13.77 -17.58
C GLN A 43 -21.01 13.92 -16.05
N GLN A 44 -21.12 12.80 -15.32
CA GLN A 44 -21.13 12.84 -13.86
C GLN A 44 -19.76 13.24 -13.31
N ALA A 45 -19.75 13.90 -12.15
CA ALA A 45 -18.51 14.26 -11.47
C ALA A 45 -17.68 13.01 -11.13
N GLU A 46 -16.38 13.14 -11.31
CA GLU A 46 -15.40 12.13 -10.91
C GLU A 46 -15.16 12.22 -9.40
N ASN A 47 -15.23 11.07 -8.72
CA ASN A 47 -14.79 10.94 -7.34
C ASN A 47 -13.28 10.66 -7.36
N HIS A 48 -12.49 11.62 -6.88
CA HIS A 48 -11.05 11.44 -6.79
C HIS A 48 -10.65 10.49 -5.66
N PRO A 49 -9.47 9.87 -5.76
CA PRO A 49 -8.90 9.07 -4.68
C PRO A 49 -8.78 9.88 -3.39
N VAL A 50 -8.98 9.21 -2.26
CA VAL A 50 -8.71 9.78 -0.93
C VAL A 50 -7.23 9.69 -0.56
N TYR A 51 -6.48 8.81 -1.24
CA TYR A 51 -5.04 8.71 -1.13
C TYR A 51 -4.44 8.17 -2.44
N GLY A 52 -3.24 8.64 -2.79
CA GLY A 52 -2.47 8.14 -3.92
C GLY A 52 -1.16 7.54 -3.45
N PHE A 53 -0.94 6.26 -3.74
CA PHE A 53 0.35 5.61 -3.53
C PHE A 53 1.33 6.04 -4.63
N ARG A 54 2.61 5.74 -4.41
CA ARG A 54 3.59 5.94 -5.49
C ARG A 54 3.23 5.05 -6.69
N PRO A 55 3.42 5.55 -7.92
CA PRO A 55 3.14 4.82 -9.14
C PRO A 55 3.72 3.41 -9.18
N HIS A 56 2.88 2.47 -9.60
CA HIS A 56 3.24 1.07 -9.84
C HIS A 56 3.68 0.31 -8.60
N ASN A 57 3.27 0.73 -7.40
CA ASN A 57 3.54 -0.02 -6.17
C ASN A 57 2.72 -1.32 -6.08
N ALA A 58 1.65 -1.46 -6.87
CA ALA A 58 0.73 -2.57 -6.87
C ALA A 58 0.17 -2.82 -5.46
N ALA A 59 -0.64 -1.89 -4.96
CA ALA A 59 -1.39 -2.06 -3.71
C ALA A 59 -2.47 -3.16 -3.91
N LEU A 60 -2.19 -4.39 -3.47
CA LEU A 60 -3.06 -5.55 -3.72
C LEU A 60 -4.01 -5.86 -2.56
N GLY A 61 -3.52 -5.73 -1.32
CA GLY A 61 -4.28 -6.06 -0.11
C GLY A 61 -4.39 -4.88 0.84
N ILE A 62 -5.53 -4.76 1.52
CA ILE A 62 -5.78 -3.76 2.56
C ILE A 62 -6.62 -4.34 3.70
N VAL A 63 -6.20 -4.08 4.94
CA VAL A 63 -6.99 -4.38 6.13
C VAL A 63 -7.04 -3.17 7.07
N PHE A 64 -8.24 -2.75 7.44
CA PHE A 64 -8.43 -1.68 8.42
C PHE A 64 -8.18 -2.21 9.84
N ASN A 65 -7.38 -1.50 10.63
CA ASN A 65 -7.11 -1.89 12.00
C ASN A 65 -8.40 -1.80 12.83
N ARG A 66 -8.76 -2.93 13.45
CA ARG A 66 -9.90 -3.03 14.36
C ARG A 66 -9.48 -3.44 15.77
N SER A 67 -8.18 -3.65 15.99
CA SER A 67 -7.65 -4.07 17.28
C SER A 67 -7.41 -2.88 18.20
N SER A 68 -7.93 -2.95 19.41
CA SER A 68 -7.59 -2.03 20.51
C SER A 68 -6.28 -2.39 21.22
N LYS A 69 -5.62 -3.49 20.83
CA LYS A 69 -4.40 -4.00 21.47
C LYS A 69 -3.11 -3.46 20.86
N LEU A 70 -3.20 -2.81 19.69
CA LEU A 70 -2.06 -2.12 19.10
C LEU A 70 -1.79 -0.80 19.85
N PRO A 71 -0.55 -0.26 19.78
CA PRO A 71 -0.24 1.05 20.33
C PRO A 71 -1.22 2.14 19.85
N ALA A 72 -1.41 3.17 20.68
CA ALA A 72 -2.46 4.18 20.46
C ALA A 72 -2.33 4.94 19.14
N ASP A 73 -1.13 5.04 18.58
CA ASP A 73 -0.85 5.68 17.30
C ASP A 73 -1.32 4.86 16.08
N TYR A 74 -1.69 3.59 16.25
CA TYR A 74 -2.34 2.78 15.23
C TYR A 74 -3.88 2.83 15.30
N GLN A 75 -4.45 3.62 16.21
CA GLN A 75 -5.87 3.90 16.16
C GLN A 75 -6.20 4.67 14.87
N ARG A 76 -7.31 4.31 14.22
CA ARG A 76 -7.70 4.86 12.90
C ARG A 76 -6.61 4.64 11.83
N SER A 77 -6.12 3.41 11.72
CA SER A 77 -5.15 3.02 10.69
C SER A 77 -5.64 1.87 9.80
N ALA A 78 -4.97 1.68 8.67
CA ALA A 78 -5.08 0.52 7.81
C ALA A 78 -3.69 0.03 7.41
N PHE A 79 -3.56 -1.25 7.08
CA PHE A 79 -2.33 -1.85 6.59
C PHE A 79 -2.51 -2.24 5.13
N VAL A 80 -1.52 -1.92 4.29
CA VAL A 80 -1.58 -2.13 2.84
C VAL A 80 -0.36 -2.89 2.36
N ALA A 81 -0.58 -3.92 1.55
CA ALA A 81 0.47 -4.72 0.94
C ALA A 81 0.81 -4.12 -0.42
N LEU A 82 2.04 -3.60 -0.54
CA LEU A 82 2.59 -3.09 -1.78
C LEU A 82 3.43 -4.19 -2.42
N HIS A 83 2.85 -4.84 -3.43
CA HIS A 83 3.39 -6.03 -4.09
C HIS A 83 4.65 -5.75 -4.92
N GLY A 84 4.84 -4.49 -5.30
CA GLY A 84 6.04 -3.98 -5.93
C GLY A 84 5.95 -3.81 -7.44
N SER A 85 6.75 -2.87 -7.95
CA SER A 85 6.73 -2.48 -9.35
C SER A 85 7.40 -3.48 -10.28
N TRP A 86 6.73 -3.81 -11.39
CA TRP A 86 7.33 -4.53 -12.51
C TRP A 86 7.70 -3.60 -13.68
N ASN A 87 7.04 -2.44 -13.79
CA ASN A 87 7.16 -1.51 -14.91
C ASN A 87 7.81 -0.17 -14.51
N ARG A 88 8.94 -0.24 -13.79
CA ARG A 88 9.78 0.92 -13.44
C ARG A 88 11.25 0.57 -13.59
N SER A 89 12.08 1.56 -13.95
CA SER A 89 13.54 1.39 -14.01
C SER A 89 14.17 1.26 -12.63
N THR A 90 13.58 1.92 -11.63
CA THR A 90 13.94 1.79 -10.21
C THR A 90 12.81 1.06 -9.50
N PRO A 91 13.03 -0.17 -8.99
CA PRO A 91 12.02 -0.91 -8.26
C PRO A 91 11.56 -0.15 -7.00
N ASP A 92 10.28 -0.25 -6.69
CA ASP A 92 9.64 0.46 -5.58
C ASP A 92 8.39 -0.31 -5.11
N GLY A 93 7.93 -0.04 -3.89
CA GLY A 93 6.96 -0.89 -3.21
C GLY A 93 7.70 -2.02 -2.45
N TYR A 94 7.28 -3.27 -2.63
CA TYR A 94 7.88 -4.44 -1.98
C TYR A 94 7.93 -4.29 -0.46
N LYS A 95 6.78 -3.95 0.14
CA LYS A 95 6.67 -3.66 1.57
C LYS A 95 5.22 -3.74 2.02
N VAL A 96 5.03 -3.75 3.33
CA VAL A 96 3.75 -3.41 3.95
C VAL A 96 3.87 -2.01 4.53
N VAL A 97 2.89 -1.16 4.23
CA VAL A 97 2.76 0.18 4.80
C VAL A 97 1.56 0.26 5.73
N SER A 98 1.56 1.26 6.60
CA SER A 98 0.41 1.65 7.40
C SER A 98 -0.07 3.04 6.99
N LEU A 99 -1.36 3.16 6.73
CA LEU A 99 -2.05 4.42 6.48
C LEU A 99 -2.72 4.89 7.78
N HIS A 100 -2.54 6.16 8.14
CA HIS A 100 -3.04 6.75 9.38
C HIS A 100 -3.92 7.95 9.06
N TRP A 101 -5.17 7.95 9.52
CA TRP A 101 -6.09 9.05 9.33
C TRP A 101 -5.92 10.09 10.43
N ASN A 102 -5.47 11.28 10.03
CA ASN A 102 -5.34 12.44 10.88
C ASN A 102 -6.73 13.02 11.26
N GLU A 103 -6.75 13.94 12.21
CA GLU A 103 -7.99 14.58 12.69
C GLU A 103 -8.71 15.36 11.59
N ASP A 104 -7.96 15.98 10.67
CA ASP A 104 -8.45 16.70 9.50
C ASP A 104 -8.89 15.78 8.34
N GLY A 105 -8.75 14.46 8.50
CA GLY A 105 -9.07 13.45 7.49
C GLY A 105 -7.94 13.16 6.51
N ALA A 106 -6.81 13.88 6.57
CA ALA A 106 -5.64 13.57 5.74
C ALA A 106 -5.04 12.20 6.12
N ILE A 107 -4.45 11.53 5.13
CA ILE A 107 -3.85 10.20 5.31
C ILE A 107 -2.32 10.32 5.28
N THR A 108 -1.66 9.79 6.32
CA THR A 108 -0.20 9.68 6.40
C THR A 108 0.22 8.23 6.22
N GLU A 109 1.17 7.97 5.32
CA GLU A 109 1.76 6.64 5.11
C GLU A 109 3.05 6.46 5.93
N ARG A 110 3.26 5.26 6.48
CA ARG A 110 4.49 4.86 7.17
C ARG A 110 4.86 3.43 6.79
N ASP A 111 6.14 3.18 6.54
CA ASP A 111 6.66 1.82 6.39
C ASP A 111 6.40 0.99 7.66
N LEU A 112 5.75 -0.17 7.51
CA LEU A 112 5.47 -1.11 8.60
C LEU A 112 6.41 -2.32 8.55
N LEU A 113 6.52 -2.95 7.39
CA LEU A 113 7.39 -4.11 7.16
C LEU A 113 8.11 -3.96 5.83
N THR A 114 9.45 -3.92 5.90
CA THR A 114 10.34 -3.74 4.75
C THR A 114 11.37 -4.87 4.70
N GLY A 115 12.22 -4.86 3.68
CA GLY A 115 13.27 -5.88 3.49
C GLY A 115 12.95 -6.92 2.41
N PHE A 116 11.79 -6.82 1.76
CA PHE A 116 11.45 -7.64 0.60
C PHE A 116 12.20 -7.24 -0.67
N LEU A 117 12.78 -6.04 -0.71
CA LEU A 117 13.67 -5.58 -1.78
C LEU A 117 15.03 -5.22 -1.17
N THR A 118 16.09 -5.81 -1.73
CA THR A 118 17.46 -5.49 -1.33
C THR A 118 17.96 -4.21 -2.01
N GLY A 119 18.96 -3.54 -1.42
CA GLY A 119 19.60 -2.36 -2.03
C GLY A 119 20.30 -2.61 -3.37
N ARG A 120 20.43 -3.88 -3.81
CA ARG A 120 20.96 -4.27 -5.14
C ARG A 120 19.84 -4.61 -6.15
N GLY A 121 18.58 -4.36 -5.82
CA GLY A 121 17.44 -4.63 -6.69
C GLY A 121 16.96 -6.08 -6.70
N ARG A 122 17.57 -6.98 -5.91
CA ARG A 122 17.07 -8.35 -5.76
C ARG A 122 15.78 -8.33 -4.93
N ILE A 123 14.72 -8.91 -5.50
CA ILE A 123 13.43 -9.15 -4.85
C ILE A 123 13.56 -10.43 -4.02
N LEU A 124 13.16 -10.36 -2.76
CA LEU A 124 13.12 -11.48 -1.80
C LEU A 124 11.69 -11.91 -1.49
N GLY A 125 10.71 -11.05 -1.79
CA GLY A 125 9.31 -11.33 -1.55
C GLY A 125 8.40 -10.23 -2.12
N ARG A 126 7.12 -10.53 -2.22
CA ARG A 126 6.08 -9.65 -2.78
C ARG A 126 4.81 -9.79 -1.93
N PRO A 127 4.61 -8.93 -0.92
CA PRO A 127 3.41 -8.95 -0.09
C PRO A 127 2.16 -8.79 -0.95
N ALA A 128 1.17 -9.67 -0.79
CA ALA A 128 -0.04 -9.70 -1.61
C ALA A 128 -1.31 -9.34 -0.80
N GLU A 129 -1.66 -10.11 0.22
CA GLU A 129 -2.87 -9.91 1.03
C GLU A 129 -2.55 -9.85 2.53
N LEU A 130 -3.42 -9.21 3.31
CA LEU A 130 -3.30 -9.15 4.76
C LEU A 130 -4.57 -9.60 5.48
N ALA A 131 -4.39 -10.22 6.64
CA ALA A 131 -5.48 -10.50 7.58
C ALA A 131 -5.10 -10.07 8.99
N GLN A 132 -6.06 -9.48 9.72
CA GLN A 132 -5.89 -9.12 11.12
C GLN A 132 -6.74 -10.03 12.02
N SER A 133 -6.09 -10.68 12.98
CA SER A 133 -6.77 -11.44 14.04
C SER A 133 -7.34 -10.51 15.12
N LYS A 134 -8.31 -11.01 15.90
CA LYS A 134 -8.94 -10.27 17.02
C LYS A 134 -7.95 -9.82 18.09
N ASP A 135 -6.80 -10.48 18.21
CA ASP A 135 -5.72 -10.10 19.13
C ASP A 135 -4.80 -9.00 18.56
N GLY A 136 -5.05 -8.52 17.34
CA GLY A 136 -4.23 -7.54 16.65
C GLY A 136 -3.07 -8.14 15.85
N SER A 137 -2.86 -9.45 15.90
CA SER A 137 -1.84 -10.11 15.07
C SER A 137 -2.14 -9.88 13.59
N LEU A 138 -1.14 -9.47 12.83
CA LEU A 138 -1.21 -9.29 11.39
C LEU A 138 -0.62 -10.53 10.70
N TYR A 139 -1.26 -11.00 9.64
CA TYR A 139 -0.80 -12.06 8.77
C TYR A 139 -0.66 -11.51 7.37
N ILE A 140 0.43 -11.83 6.67
CA ILE A 140 0.76 -11.28 5.36
C ILE A 140 1.12 -12.44 4.43
N SER A 141 0.44 -12.59 3.31
CA SER A 141 0.81 -13.56 2.29
C SER A 141 1.84 -12.99 1.33
N ASP A 142 2.72 -13.85 0.82
CA ASP A 142 3.73 -13.53 -0.18
C ASP A 142 3.77 -14.63 -1.23
N ASP A 143 3.28 -14.29 -2.42
CA ASP A 143 3.17 -15.22 -3.54
C ASP A 143 4.49 -15.44 -4.29
N HIS A 144 5.48 -14.57 -4.07
CA HIS A 144 6.81 -14.71 -4.66
C HIS A 144 7.67 -15.68 -3.85
N ALA A 145 7.60 -15.58 -2.52
CA ALA A 145 8.35 -16.42 -1.61
C ALA A 145 7.60 -17.69 -1.18
N ASP A 146 6.35 -17.88 -1.61
CA ASP A 146 5.45 -18.95 -1.16
C ASP A 146 5.41 -19.06 0.37
N THR A 147 5.23 -17.90 1.03
CA THR A 147 5.39 -17.77 2.48
C THR A 147 4.25 -16.95 3.09
N LEU A 148 3.87 -17.30 4.32
CA LEU A 148 2.99 -16.50 5.17
C LEU A 148 3.79 -15.91 6.33
N TYR A 149 3.74 -14.60 6.52
CA TYR A 149 4.42 -13.92 7.62
C TYR A 149 3.45 -13.55 8.74
N ARG A 150 3.90 -13.70 9.98
CA ARG A 150 3.30 -13.05 11.15
C ARG A 150 4.34 -12.17 11.84
N PRO A 151 4.43 -10.87 11.51
CA PRO A 151 5.38 -9.98 12.16
C PRO A 151 5.00 -9.75 13.63
N TYR A 152 6.02 -9.53 14.46
CA TYR A 152 5.85 -9.12 15.84
C TYR A 152 6.53 -7.76 16.06
N PRO A 153 6.01 -6.95 17.01
CA PRO A 153 6.71 -5.75 17.43
C PRO A 153 8.12 -6.11 17.87
N THR A 154 9.13 -5.48 17.28
CA THR A 154 10.46 -5.53 17.85
C THR A 154 10.39 -4.77 19.17
N ARG A 155 10.70 -5.44 20.30
CA ARG A 155 11.16 -4.67 21.46
C ARG A 155 12.31 -3.81 20.94
N LYS A 156 12.28 -2.49 21.17
CA LYS A 156 13.46 -1.65 20.94
C LYS A 156 14.65 -2.42 21.52
N PRO A 157 15.66 -2.81 20.73
CA PRO A 157 16.87 -3.35 21.29
C PRO A 157 17.38 -2.27 22.24
N GLU A 158 17.62 -2.61 23.51
CA GLU A 158 18.57 -1.82 24.29
C GLU A 158 19.84 -1.73 23.44
N LEU A 159 20.36 -0.51 23.29
CA LEU A 159 21.32 -0.07 22.26
C LEU A 159 22.69 -0.80 22.22
N ASN A 160 22.83 -1.98 22.84
CA ASN A 160 24.08 -2.72 22.99
C ASN A 160 24.04 -4.19 22.50
N SER A 161 23.20 -4.56 21.51
CA SER A 161 23.32 -5.91 20.92
C SER A 161 22.97 -5.96 19.41
N PRO A 162 23.84 -6.56 18.57
CA PRO A 162 23.59 -6.70 17.15
C PRO A 162 22.52 -7.78 16.91
N SER A 163 21.26 -7.40 16.93
CA SER A 163 20.15 -8.33 16.66
C SER A 163 19.58 -8.08 15.27
N LYS A 164 19.79 -9.06 14.38
CA LYS A 164 19.07 -9.20 13.12
C LYS A 164 17.58 -9.40 13.41
N LEU A 165 16.72 -8.84 12.55
CA LEU A 165 15.31 -9.20 12.45
C LEU A 165 15.17 -10.73 12.41
N ALA A 166 14.40 -11.30 13.34
CA ALA A 166 13.93 -12.67 13.24
C ALA A 166 12.54 -12.65 12.62
N LEU A 167 12.47 -13.03 11.34
CA LEU A 167 11.24 -13.40 10.67
C LEU A 167 10.99 -14.87 11.04
N LEU A 168 9.95 -15.15 11.83
CA LEU A 168 9.47 -16.52 11.99
C LEU A 168 8.59 -16.82 10.78
N ALA A 169 9.13 -17.61 9.86
CA ALA A 169 8.36 -18.35 8.86
C ALA A 169 7.61 -19.51 9.54
#